data_AF-A0A7X6CGS1-F1
#
_entry.id   AF-A0A7X6CGS1-F1
#
_cell.length_a   1.000
_cell.length_b   1.000
_cell.length_c   1.000
_cell.angle_alpha   90.00
_cell.angle_beta   90.00
_cell.angle_gamma   90.00
#
_symmetry.space_group_name_H-M   'P 1'
#
loop_
_entity.id
_entity.type
_entity.pdbx_description
1 polymer ?
#
loop_
_entity_poly.entity_id
_entity_poly.type
_entity_poly.pdbx_seq_one_letter_code
_entity_poly.pdbx_strand_id
1 'polypeptide(L)'
;MFLAQLDRVSNHHNGNSNKQLHSHVAIEKTLAPIATATIAHQKYVTASLVLAFINDPIMRWMYPDPYQYLAHFPRFIEVFGGKSFLKKTAYCIDGYFGAALWFPPGVEPDVEPLIKLFEQSIFKFDRADMFAILEQMEHYHIKESHWYLSLIGVDPTQQGKGYGSALIQQVTTQCDRDRLPAYVEASKPANVLFYERHGFQAIGTIQAGKSPSIFPMVRQPQ
;
A
#
# COMPACT_ATOMS: atom_id res chain seq x y z
N MET A 1 45.48 -2.27 37.37
CA MET A 1 46.60 -1.89 36.49
C MET A 1 45.99 -1.36 35.20
N PHE A 2 46.13 -0.10 34.75
CA PHE A 2 46.76 1.13 35.27
C PHE A 2 46.18 2.28 34.39
N LEU A 3 45.81 3.50 34.79
CA LEU A 3 45.82 4.24 36.07
C LEU A 3 44.53 5.13 36.15
N ALA A 4 44.58 6.34 36.75
CA ALA A 4 43.52 7.38 36.76
C ALA A 4 44.16 8.80 36.89
N GLN A 5 43.32 9.85 36.92
CA GLN A 5 43.64 11.30 37.13
C GLN A 5 44.35 11.97 35.92
N LEU A 6 44.19 13.26 35.62
CA LEU A 6 44.00 14.51 36.41
C LEU A 6 42.89 15.40 35.77
N ASP A 7 42.33 16.49 36.34
CA ASP A 7 42.49 17.16 37.64
C ASP A 7 41.22 17.98 38.00
N ARG A 8 41.10 18.44 39.25
CA ARG A 8 40.09 19.46 39.66
C ARG A 8 40.72 20.85 39.77
N VAL A 9 40.06 21.87 39.22
CA VAL A 9 40.16 23.25 39.73
C VAL A 9 38.75 23.85 39.82
N SER A 10 38.37 24.29 41.02
CA SER A 10 37.17 25.10 41.23
C SER A 10 37.54 26.58 41.19
N ASN A 11 36.68 27.43 40.61
CA ASN A 11 36.42 28.76 41.19
C ASN A 11 35.11 29.37 40.64
N HIS A 12 34.36 30.02 41.51
CA HIS A 12 33.21 30.85 41.14
C HIS A 12 33.69 32.15 40.47
N HIS A 13 32.98 32.60 39.43
CA HIS A 13 32.49 34.00 39.40
C HIS A 13 31.26 34.17 38.49
N ASN A 14 30.57 35.30 38.72
CA ASN A 14 29.24 35.62 38.22
C ASN A 14 29.29 36.15 36.77
N GLY A 15 28.27 35.86 35.95
CA GLY A 15 28.29 36.21 34.52
C GLY A 15 26.96 35.98 33.79
N ASN A 16 26.03 36.91 33.96
CA ASN A 16 24.72 36.92 33.29
C ASN A 16 24.84 37.13 31.76
N SER A 17 24.35 36.18 30.94
CA SER A 17 24.03 36.40 29.50
C SER A 17 23.14 35.30 28.90
N ASN A 18 21.96 35.71 28.42
CA ASN A 18 21.09 35.09 27.41
C ASN A 18 21.16 33.56 27.19
N LYS A 19 20.29 32.82 27.88
CA LYS A 19 19.68 31.62 27.30
C LYS A 19 18.59 32.03 26.30
N GLN A 20 18.92 32.11 25.01
CA GLN A 20 17.88 32.02 23.98
C GLN A 20 17.31 30.60 23.99
N LEU A 21 16.05 30.46 24.42
CA LEU A 21 15.29 29.25 24.16
C LEU A 21 15.07 29.13 22.66
N HIS A 22 15.76 28.21 22.00
CA HIS A 22 15.30 27.69 20.73
C HIS A 22 14.11 26.78 20.98
N SER A 23 12.92 27.37 21.09
CA SER A 23 11.67 26.64 20.98
C SER A 23 11.56 26.11 19.55
N HIS A 24 11.96 24.84 19.36
CA HIS A 24 11.55 24.08 18.19
C HIS A 24 10.03 23.91 18.24
N VAL A 25 9.33 24.88 17.66
CA VAL A 25 7.96 24.70 17.21
C VAL A 25 8.01 23.59 16.16
N ALA A 26 7.63 22.38 16.57
CA ALA A 26 7.31 21.34 15.63
C ALA A 26 6.15 21.87 14.78
N ILE A 27 6.45 22.23 13.53
CA ILE A 27 5.40 22.54 12.56
C ILE A 27 4.66 21.22 12.35
N GLU A 28 3.48 21.08 12.94
CA GLU A 28 2.55 20.01 12.61
C GLU A 28 2.28 20.10 11.11
N LYS A 29 2.93 19.22 10.35
CA LYS A 29 2.85 19.23 8.91
C LYS A 29 1.52 18.60 8.54
N THR A 30 0.47 19.42 8.48
CA THR A 30 -0.87 19.03 8.03
C THR A 30 -0.73 18.20 6.76
N LEU A 31 -1.33 17.02 6.77
CA LEU A 31 -1.22 16.10 5.63
C LEU A 31 -1.82 16.74 4.38
N ALA A 32 -1.22 16.49 3.23
CA ALA A 32 -1.80 16.93 1.95
C ALA A 32 -3.22 16.35 1.80
N PRO A 33 -4.18 17.11 1.24
CA PRO A 33 -5.53 16.61 1.04
C PRO A 33 -5.55 15.43 0.07
N ILE A 34 -6.43 14.47 0.35
CA ILE A 34 -6.73 13.37 -0.57
C ILE A 34 -7.66 13.89 -1.66
N ALA A 35 -7.34 13.58 -2.92
CA ALA A 35 -8.15 13.90 -4.08
C ALA A 35 -8.63 12.62 -4.77
N THR A 36 -9.83 12.66 -5.35
CA THR A 36 -10.29 11.61 -6.26
C THR A 36 -9.58 11.74 -7.61
N ALA A 37 -8.91 10.68 -8.05
CA ALA A 37 -8.28 10.61 -9.35
C ALA A 37 -9.31 10.26 -10.43
N THR A 38 -9.37 11.06 -11.49
CA THR A 38 -10.18 10.76 -12.69
C THR A 38 -9.33 10.01 -13.72
N ILE A 39 -9.95 9.51 -14.79
CA ILE A 39 -9.22 8.84 -15.88
C ILE A 39 -8.09 9.71 -16.48
N ALA A 40 -8.25 11.05 -16.48
CA ALA A 40 -7.21 11.98 -16.92
C ALA A 40 -5.94 11.94 -16.05
N HIS A 41 -6.04 11.45 -14.81
CA HIS A 41 -4.94 11.32 -13.86
C HIS A 41 -4.33 9.91 -13.85
N GLN A 42 -4.91 8.94 -14.57
CA GLN A 42 -4.55 7.52 -14.48
C GLN A 42 -3.05 7.28 -14.64
N LYS A 43 -2.40 7.89 -15.64
CA LYS A 43 -0.95 7.75 -15.88
C LYS A 43 -0.07 8.13 -14.68
N TYR A 44 -0.46 9.13 -13.89
CA TYR A 44 0.30 9.56 -12.72
C TYR A 44 0.10 8.60 -11.55
N VAL A 45 -1.14 8.14 -11.34
CA VAL A 45 -1.45 7.11 -10.34
C VAL A 45 -0.73 5.79 -10.66
N THR A 46 -0.76 5.34 -11.92
CA THR A 46 -0.06 4.15 -12.40
C THR A 46 1.45 4.27 -12.14
N ALA A 47 2.09 5.41 -12.47
CA ALA A 47 3.52 5.61 -12.21
C ALA A 47 3.89 5.46 -10.73
N SER A 48 3.11 6.06 -9.82
CA SER A 48 3.37 5.96 -8.38
C SER A 48 3.13 4.55 -7.82
N LEU A 49 2.14 3.83 -8.34
CA LEU A 49 1.92 2.42 -7.99
C LEU A 49 3.07 1.54 -8.52
N VAL A 50 3.58 1.77 -9.74
CA VAL A 50 4.76 1.07 -10.28
C VAL A 50 5.99 1.27 -9.38
N LEU A 51 6.21 2.48 -8.86
CA LEU A 51 7.31 2.75 -7.91
C LEU A 51 7.09 2.07 -6.55
N ALA A 52 5.87 2.09 -6.00
CA ALA A 52 5.56 1.48 -4.70
C ALA A 52 5.65 -0.07 -4.71
N PHE A 53 5.38 -0.69 -5.85
CA PHE A 53 5.40 -2.14 -6.04
C PHE A 53 6.75 -2.68 -6.59
N ILE A 54 7.78 -1.85 -6.75
CA ILE A 54 9.09 -2.29 -7.29
C ILE A 54 9.73 -3.45 -6.50
N ASN A 55 9.46 -3.52 -5.20
CA ASN A 55 9.87 -4.60 -4.29
C ASN A 55 8.66 -5.42 -3.79
N ASP A 56 7.59 -5.50 -4.56
CA ASP A 56 6.46 -6.37 -4.25
C ASP A 56 6.75 -7.82 -4.62
N PRO A 57 6.71 -8.77 -3.67
CA PRO A 57 7.21 -10.10 -3.95
C PRO A 57 6.31 -10.83 -4.95
N ILE A 58 4.99 -10.61 -4.96
CA ILE A 58 4.07 -11.23 -5.94
C ILE A 58 4.34 -10.66 -7.33
N MET A 59 4.39 -9.33 -7.46
CA MET A 59 4.64 -8.71 -8.77
C MET A 59 6.06 -8.97 -9.29
N ARG A 60 7.04 -9.15 -8.40
CA ARG A 60 8.41 -9.58 -8.75
C ARG A 60 8.56 -11.07 -8.97
N TRP A 61 7.69 -11.91 -8.43
CA TRP A 61 7.59 -13.33 -8.78
C TRP A 61 6.95 -13.50 -10.16
N MET A 62 5.91 -12.72 -10.45
CA MET A 62 5.26 -12.69 -11.77
C MET A 62 6.18 -12.13 -12.87
N TYR A 63 6.88 -11.03 -12.56
CA TYR A 63 7.79 -10.34 -13.48
C TYR A 63 9.20 -10.25 -12.86
N PRO A 64 9.99 -11.34 -12.88
CA PRO A 64 11.30 -11.39 -12.24
C PRO A 64 12.34 -10.52 -12.96
N ASP A 65 12.21 -10.34 -14.27
CA ASP A 65 13.06 -9.45 -15.06
C ASP A 65 12.60 -7.96 -14.91
N PRO A 66 13.53 -7.00 -14.75
CA PRO A 66 13.17 -5.59 -14.55
C PRO A 66 12.52 -4.95 -15.78
N TYR A 67 12.91 -5.33 -17.00
CA TYR A 67 12.28 -4.81 -18.23
C TYR A 67 10.86 -5.38 -18.39
N GLN A 68 10.66 -6.69 -18.16
CA GLN A 68 9.32 -7.31 -18.16
C GLN A 68 8.38 -6.62 -17.14
N TYR A 69 8.85 -6.36 -15.93
CA TYR A 69 8.07 -5.63 -14.93
C TYR A 69 7.64 -4.24 -15.41
N LEU A 70 8.58 -3.43 -15.92
CA LEU A 70 8.27 -2.09 -16.42
C LEU A 70 7.41 -2.10 -17.69
N ALA A 71 7.50 -3.14 -18.52
CA ALA A 71 6.70 -3.30 -19.72
C ALA A 71 5.25 -3.77 -19.45
N HIS A 72 5.02 -4.56 -18.38
CA HIS A 72 3.75 -5.26 -18.16
C HIS A 72 2.98 -4.80 -16.92
N PHE A 73 3.66 -4.45 -15.81
CA PHE A 73 2.98 -4.05 -14.58
C PHE A 73 2.16 -2.75 -14.68
N PRO A 74 2.56 -1.71 -15.45
CA PRO A 74 1.69 -0.55 -15.69
C PRO A 74 0.35 -0.96 -16.32
N ARG A 75 0.38 -1.90 -17.28
CA ARG A 75 -0.82 -2.42 -17.93
C ARG A 75 -1.65 -3.29 -17.00
N PHE A 76 -1.02 -4.04 -16.10
CA PHE A 76 -1.72 -4.76 -15.03
C PHE A 76 -2.51 -3.80 -14.16
N ILE A 77 -1.92 -2.70 -13.68
CA ILE A 77 -2.64 -1.69 -12.87
C ILE A 77 -3.85 -1.12 -13.63
N GLU A 78 -3.70 -0.81 -14.93
CA GLU A 78 -4.78 -0.27 -15.76
C GLU A 78 -5.95 -1.25 -15.94
N VAL A 79 -5.66 -2.54 -16.15
CA VAL A 79 -6.67 -3.57 -16.36
C VAL A 79 -7.30 -4.01 -15.04
N PHE A 80 -6.48 -4.25 -14.02
CA PHE A 80 -6.91 -4.74 -12.71
C PHE A 80 -7.65 -3.69 -11.91
N GLY A 81 -7.13 -2.45 -11.84
CA GLY A 81 -7.68 -1.36 -11.02
C GLY A 81 -8.46 -0.28 -11.81
N GLY A 82 -8.54 -0.39 -13.13
CA GLY A 82 -9.10 0.66 -14.01
C GLY A 82 -10.53 1.10 -13.66
N LYS A 83 -11.37 0.18 -13.16
CA LYS A 83 -12.75 0.49 -12.77
C LYS A 83 -12.84 1.51 -11.62
N SER A 84 -11.83 1.64 -10.77
CA SER A 84 -11.82 2.63 -9.67
C SER A 84 -11.89 4.07 -10.18
N PHE A 85 -11.29 4.37 -11.33
CA PHE A 85 -11.37 5.69 -11.96
C PHE A 85 -12.79 5.98 -12.49
N LEU A 86 -13.46 4.97 -13.05
CA LEU A 86 -14.84 5.07 -13.55
C LEU A 86 -15.84 5.22 -12.40
N LYS A 87 -15.60 4.53 -11.28
CA LYS A 87 -16.42 4.56 -10.07
C LYS A 87 -16.12 5.74 -9.13
N LYS A 88 -15.11 6.57 -9.45
CA LYS A 88 -14.63 7.70 -8.63
C LYS A 88 -14.08 7.28 -7.25
N THR A 89 -13.55 6.07 -7.18
CA THR A 89 -12.97 5.42 -5.98
C THR A 89 -11.46 5.16 -6.12
N ALA A 90 -10.83 5.76 -7.14
CA ALA A 90 -9.39 5.96 -7.19
C ALA A 90 -9.04 7.23 -6.41
N TYR A 91 -8.15 7.14 -5.43
CA TYR A 91 -7.70 8.25 -4.61
C TYR A 91 -6.20 8.46 -4.73
N CYS A 92 -5.77 9.72 -4.67
CA CYS A 92 -4.38 10.10 -4.64
C CYS A 92 -4.11 11.20 -3.61
N ILE A 93 -2.85 11.33 -3.18
CA ILE A 93 -2.40 12.30 -2.19
C ILE A 93 -1.06 12.92 -2.63
N ASP A 94 -0.84 14.17 -2.25
CA ASP A 94 0.42 14.93 -2.43
C ASP A 94 1.03 14.78 -3.85
N GLY A 95 0.43 15.40 -4.87
CA GLY A 95 0.99 15.34 -6.22
C GLY A 95 1.10 13.93 -6.82
N TYR A 96 0.18 13.03 -6.42
CA TYR A 96 0.15 11.60 -6.76
C TYR A 96 1.21 10.72 -6.08
N PHE A 97 2.00 11.24 -5.12
CA PHE A 97 3.02 10.46 -4.41
C PHE A 97 2.47 9.28 -3.59
N GLY A 98 1.18 9.28 -3.27
CA GLY A 98 0.46 8.08 -2.85
C GLY A 98 -0.82 7.90 -3.65
N ALA A 99 -1.22 6.65 -3.84
CA ALA A 99 -2.51 6.31 -4.43
C ALA A 99 -3.12 5.03 -3.85
N ALA A 100 -4.45 4.96 -3.84
CA ALA A 100 -5.23 3.77 -3.53
C ALA A 100 -6.37 3.61 -4.55
N LEU A 101 -6.52 2.41 -5.08
CA LEU A 101 -7.59 2.00 -5.97
C LEU A 101 -8.52 1.09 -5.17
N TRP A 102 -9.75 1.57 -4.98
CA TRP A 102 -10.79 0.83 -4.29
C TRP A 102 -11.91 0.44 -5.25
N PHE A 103 -12.54 -0.69 -5.01
CA PHE A 103 -13.82 -1.04 -5.60
C PHE A 103 -14.94 -0.94 -4.57
N PRO A 104 -16.04 -0.22 -4.88
CA PRO A 104 -17.24 -0.24 -4.06
C PRO A 104 -17.98 -1.59 -4.22
N PRO A 105 -18.90 -1.93 -3.31
CA PRO A 105 -19.61 -3.20 -3.36
C PRO A 105 -20.28 -3.49 -4.71
N GLY A 106 -20.16 -4.75 -5.16
CA GLY A 106 -20.68 -5.20 -6.45
C GLY A 106 -19.85 -4.74 -7.66
N VAL A 107 -18.57 -4.37 -7.46
CA VAL A 107 -17.63 -4.06 -8.55
C VAL A 107 -16.38 -4.92 -8.41
N GLU A 108 -16.19 -5.82 -9.35
CA GLU A 108 -15.03 -6.72 -9.41
C GLU A 108 -14.08 -6.37 -10.56
N PRO A 109 -12.83 -6.87 -10.58
CA PRO A 109 -11.97 -6.81 -11.77
C PRO A 109 -12.63 -7.48 -13.00
N ASP A 110 -12.24 -7.10 -14.23
CA ASP A 110 -12.64 -7.87 -15.43
C ASP A 110 -11.70 -9.07 -15.61
N VAL A 111 -12.24 -10.29 -15.61
CA VAL A 111 -11.44 -11.53 -15.60
C VAL A 111 -10.79 -11.82 -16.95
N GLU A 112 -11.53 -11.75 -18.05
CA GLU A 112 -11.01 -12.08 -19.39
C GLU A 112 -9.86 -11.17 -19.86
N PRO A 113 -9.89 -9.84 -19.63
CA PRO A 113 -8.75 -8.96 -19.90
C PRO A 113 -7.51 -9.28 -19.05
N LEU A 114 -7.68 -9.77 -17.81
CA LEU A 114 -6.57 -10.18 -16.95
C LEU A 114 -5.94 -11.49 -17.43
N ILE A 115 -6.75 -12.50 -17.74
CA ILE A 115 -6.28 -13.76 -18.33
C ILE A 115 -5.47 -13.48 -19.59
N LYS A 116 -6.02 -12.68 -20.52
CA LYS A 116 -5.33 -12.30 -21.75
C LYS A 116 -4.02 -11.54 -21.50
N LEU A 117 -3.98 -10.67 -20.48
CA LEU A 117 -2.74 -9.99 -20.10
C LEU A 117 -1.70 -10.99 -19.60
N PHE A 118 -2.09 -11.91 -18.72
CA PHE A 118 -1.21 -12.95 -18.18
C PHE A 118 -0.63 -13.86 -19.27
N GLU A 119 -1.47 -14.34 -20.20
CA GLU A 119 -1.02 -15.13 -21.36
C GLU A 119 0.02 -14.40 -22.22
N GLN A 120 -0.01 -13.06 -22.24
CA GLN A 120 0.85 -12.20 -23.05
C GLN A 120 2.07 -11.64 -22.31
N SER A 121 2.14 -11.76 -20.98
CA SER A 121 3.20 -11.14 -20.15
C SER A 121 3.96 -12.12 -19.25
N ILE A 122 3.41 -13.31 -19.00
CA ILE A 122 3.94 -14.27 -18.03
C ILE A 122 4.58 -15.45 -18.79
N PHE A 123 5.91 -15.48 -18.76
CA PHE A 123 6.71 -16.40 -19.59
C PHE A 123 7.55 -17.43 -18.81
N LYS A 124 7.63 -17.33 -17.46
CA LYS A 124 8.70 -18.00 -16.68
C LYS A 124 8.28 -18.78 -15.43
N PHE A 125 7.05 -18.68 -14.96
CA PHE A 125 6.58 -19.43 -13.78
C PHE A 125 5.44 -20.41 -14.15
N ASP A 126 5.17 -21.37 -13.28
CA ASP A 126 4.20 -22.43 -13.56
C ASP A 126 2.77 -21.88 -13.62
N ARG A 127 2.06 -22.19 -14.73
CA ARG A 127 0.65 -21.84 -14.85
C ARG A 127 -0.21 -22.56 -13.81
N ALA A 128 0.17 -23.76 -13.37
CA ALA A 128 -0.51 -24.48 -12.31
C ALA A 128 -0.44 -23.72 -10.97
N ASP A 129 0.72 -23.16 -10.61
CA ASP A 129 0.85 -22.29 -9.43
C ASP A 129 -0.04 -21.05 -9.55
N MET A 130 -0.18 -20.48 -10.75
CA MET A 130 -1.08 -19.33 -10.97
C MET A 130 -2.55 -19.70 -10.74
N PHE A 131 -3.04 -20.77 -11.39
CA PHE A 131 -4.43 -21.22 -11.23
C PHE A 131 -4.73 -21.59 -9.78
N ALA A 132 -3.81 -22.26 -9.08
CA ALA A 132 -3.96 -22.59 -7.67
C ALA A 132 -3.98 -21.35 -6.74
N ILE A 133 -3.30 -20.26 -7.10
CA ILE A 133 -3.41 -18.97 -6.39
C ILE A 133 -4.78 -18.33 -6.66
N LEU A 134 -5.26 -18.28 -7.90
CA LEU A 134 -6.56 -17.68 -8.24
C LEU A 134 -7.72 -18.43 -7.58
N GLU A 135 -7.69 -19.77 -7.58
CA GLU A 135 -8.68 -20.63 -6.90
C GLU A 135 -8.71 -20.36 -5.39
N GLN A 136 -7.53 -20.21 -4.77
CA GLN A 136 -7.43 -19.83 -3.36
C GLN A 136 -7.89 -18.38 -3.09
N MET A 137 -7.63 -17.43 -4.00
CA MET A 137 -8.14 -16.06 -3.89
C MET A 137 -9.67 -16.05 -3.91
N GLU A 138 -10.29 -16.75 -4.87
CA GLU A 138 -11.74 -16.92 -4.95
C GLU A 138 -12.31 -17.63 -3.70
N HIS A 139 -11.60 -18.62 -3.16
CA HIS A 139 -12.00 -19.32 -1.93
C HIS A 139 -12.04 -18.42 -0.69
N TYR A 140 -11.02 -17.56 -0.51
CA TYR A 140 -10.93 -16.63 0.62
C TYR A 140 -11.70 -15.31 0.41
N HIS A 141 -12.13 -15.01 -0.82
CA HIS A 141 -12.88 -13.80 -1.11
C HIS A 141 -14.20 -13.77 -0.34
N ILE A 142 -14.48 -12.65 0.34
CA ILE A 142 -15.64 -12.58 1.23
C ILE A 142 -16.94 -12.41 0.43
N LYS A 143 -17.95 -13.22 0.77
CA LYS A 143 -19.24 -13.28 0.04
C LYS A 143 -20.22 -12.16 0.42
N GLU A 144 -19.93 -11.45 1.51
CA GLU A 144 -20.73 -10.31 1.95
C GLU A 144 -20.44 -9.05 1.12
N SER A 145 -21.41 -8.14 1.06
CA SER A 145 -21.28 -6.85 0.36
C SER A 145 -20.18 -6.02 1.02
N HIS A 146 -19.10 -5.70 0.30
CA HIS A 146 -17.88 -5.14 0.90
C HIS A 146 -17.14 -4.17 -0.04
N TRP A 147 -16.21 -3.40 0.52
CA TRP A 147 -15.26 -2.59 -0.24
C TRP A 147 -13.94 -3.35 -0.44
N TYR A 148 -13.46 -3.48 -1.68
CA TYR A 148 -12.18 -4.16 -1.96
C TYR A 148 -11.07 -3.15 -2.27
N LEU A 149 -9.98 -3.21 -1.51
CA LEU A 149 -8.74 -2.46 -1.78
C LEU A 149 -7.87 -3.27 -2.73
N SER A 150 -8.00 -3.01 -4.04
CA SER A 150 -7.29 -3.77 -5.06
C SER A 150 -5.81 -3.39 -5.15
N LEU A 151 -5.47 -2.10 -5.05
CA LEU A 151 -4.08 -1.62 -5.08
C LEU A 151 -3.88 -0.40 -4.16
N ILE A 152 -2.84 -0.42 -3.32
CA ILE A 152 -2.39 0.75 -2.57
C ILE A 152 -0.86 0.88 -2.60
N GLY A 153 -0.36 2.09 -2.81
CA GLY A 153 1.07 2.36 -2.86
C GLY A 153 1.43 3.80 -2.51
N VAL A 154 2.63 3.97 -1.96
CA VAL A 154 3.27 5.26 -1.74
C VAL A 154 4.68 5.19 -2.33
N ASP A 155 5.05 6.20 -3.10
CA ASP A 155 6.38 6.42 -3.64
C ASP A 155 7.44 6.18 -2.54
N PRO A 156 8.46 5.33 -2.76
CA PRO A 156 9.47 5.00 -1.74
C PRO A 156 10.14 6.22 -1.09
N THR A 157 10.29 7.34 -1.80
CA THR A 157 10.88 8.59 -1.30
C THR A 157 9.93 9.39 -0.39
N GLN A 158 8.66 8.99 -0.32
CA GLN A 158 7.56 9.68 0.36
C GLN A 158 6.92 8.83 1.47
N GLN A 159 7.43 7.61 1.70
CA GLN A 159 7.02 6.74 2.79
C GLN A 159 7.35 7.33 4.17
N GLY A 160 6.73 6.79 5.22
CA GLY A 160 6.86 7.31 6.60
C GLY A 160 6.06 8.59 6.89
N LYS A 161 5.46 9.23 5.88
CA LYS A 161 4.70 10.49 6.02
C LYS A 161 3.22 10.33 6.37
N GLY A 162 2.73 9.10 6.56
CA GLY A 162 1.31 8.81 6.86
C GLY A 162 0.38 8.68 5.64
N TYR A 163 0.88 8.85 4.41
CA TYR A 163 0.06 8.85 3.19
C TYR A 163 -0.76 7.55 3.00
N GLY A 164 -0.15 6.39 3.23
CA GLY A 164 -0.86 5.10 3.16
C GLY A 164 -1.99 4.99 4.19
N SER A 165 -1.78 5.50 5.41
CA SER A 165 -2.81 5.50 6.46
C SER A 165 -4.00 6.36 6.08
N ALA A 166 -3.75 7.57 5.58
CA ALA A 166 -4.83 8.47 5.16
C ALA A 166 -5.62 7.91 3.96
N LEU A 167 -4.93 7.30 2.98
CA LEU A 167 -5.56 6.66 1.82
C LEU A 167 -6.43 5.45 2.17
N ILE A 168 -6.12 4.72 3.25
CA ILE A 168 -7.01 3.68 3.80
C ILE A 168 -8.19 4.33 4.52
N GLN A 169 -7.91 5.27 5.43
CA GLN A 169 -8.93 5.93 6.26
C GLN A 169 -10.02 6.60 5.44
N GLN A 170 -9.68 7.16 4.27
CA GLN A 170 -10.62 7.74 3.30
C GLN A 170 -11.80 6.82 2.97
N VAL A 171 -11.58 5.50 2.91
CA VAL A 171 -12.63 4.51 2.61
C VAL A 171 -13.06 3.74 3.86
N THR A 172 -12.18 3.47 4.83
CA THR A 172 -12.65 2.78 6.05
C THR A 172 -13.62 3.63 6.87
N THR A 173 -13.49 4.96 6.87
CA THR A 173 -14.52 5.85 7.45
C THR A 173 -15.85 5.82 6.68
N GLN A 174 -15.82 5.51 5.37
CA GLN A 174 -17.02 5.27 4.57
C GLN A 174 -17.65 3.91 4.94
N CYS A 175 -16.83 2.86 5.08
CA CYS A 175 -17.22 1.53 5.56
C CYS A 175 -17.91 1.59 6.93
N ASP A 176 -17.35 2.33 7.89
CA ASP A 176 -17.91 2.50 9.24
C ASP A 176 -19.31 3.14 9.20
N ARG A 177 -19.46 4.23 8.43
CA ARG A 177 -20.74 4.94 8.27
C ARG A 177 -21.81 4.08 7.61
N ASP A 178 -21.43 3.33 6.58
CA ASP A 178 -22.36 2.51 5.79
C ASP A 178 -22.58 1.10 6.41
N ARG A 179 -21.82 0.75 7.46
CA ARG A 179 -21.75 -0.60 8.07
C ARG A 179 -21.41 -1.70 7.07
N LEU A 180 -20.40 -1.45 6.25
CA LEU A 180 -19.88 -2.41 5.27
C LEU A 180 -18.44 -2.79 5.64
N PRO A 181 -18.05 -4.07 5.52
CA PRO A 181 -16.67 -4.49 5.68
C PRO A 181 -15.77 -3.99 4.54
N ALA A 182 -14.46 -4.04 4.78
CA ALA A 182 -13.42 -3.83 3.77
C ALA A 182 -12.52 -5.08 3.65
N TYR A 183 -12.12 -5.43 2.43
CA TYR A 183 -11.28 -6.57 2.08
C TYR A 183 -9.98 -6.10 1.41
N VAL A 184 -8.88 -6.80 1.65
CA VAL A 184 -7.59 -6.58 0.99
C VAL A 184 -6.79 -7.87 0.92
N GLU A 185 -5.97 -8.01 -0.12
CA GLU A 185 -5.02 -9.11 -0.27
C GLU A 185 -3.59 -8.58 -0.12
N ALA A 186 -3.03 -8.73 1.07
CA ALA A 186 -1.70 -8.21 1.38
C ALA A 186 -0.63 -9.13 0.78
N SER A 187 0.12 -8.63 -0.20
CA SER A 187 1.25 -9.32 -0.87
C SER A 187 2.57 -9.27 -0.09
N LYS A 188 2.69 -8.42 0.95
CA LYS A 188 3.92 -8.22 1.73
C LYS A 188 3.69 -8.56 3.20
N PRO A 189 4.42 -9.52 3.81
CA PRO A 189 4.33 -9.81 5.24
C PRO A 189 4.54 -8.57 6.13
N ALA A 190 5.49 -7.70 5.76
CA ALA A 190 5.74 -6.44 6.46
C ALA A 190 4.56 -5.44 6.44
N ASN A 191 3.63 -5.58 5.49
CA ASN A 191 2.43 -4.75 5.38
C ASN A 191 1.25 -5.31 6.18
N VAL A 192 1.27 -6.57 6.63
CA VAL A 192 0.18 -7.15 7.45
C VAL A 192 -0.04 -6.32 8.71
N LEU A 193 1.03 -6.02 9.45
CA LEU A 193 1.01 -5.12 10.62
C LEU A 193 0.48 -3.72 10.30
N PHE A 194 0.62 -3.24 9.05
CA PHE A 194 0.06 -1.95 8.63
C PHE A 194 -1.45 -2.01 8.46
N TYR A 195 -1.98 -3.07 7.85
CA TYR A 195 -3.43 -3.28 7.75
C TYR A 195 -4.07 -3.58 9.12
N GLU A 196 -3.41 -4.35 9.99
CA GLU A 196 -3.88 -4.62 11.36
C GLU A 196 -4.07 -3.34 12.18
N ARG A 197 -3.16 -2.37 12.05
CA ARG A 197 -3.31 -1.05 12.70
C ARG A 197 -4.51 -0.24 12.19
N HIS A 198 -5.08 -0.60 11.04
CA HIS A 198 -6.32 -0.03 10.51
C HIS A 198 -7.55 -0.90 10.78
N GLY A 199 -7.42 -2.00 11.55
CA GLY A 199 -8.52 -2.87 11.96
C GLY A 199 -8.79 -4.07 11.03
N PHE A 200 -7.92 -4.33 10.06
CA PHE A 200 -7.99 -5.56 9.26
C PHE A 200 -7.44 -6.75 10.02
N GLN A 201 -8.00 -7.94 9.80
CA GLN A 201 -7.55 -9.20 10.39
C GLN A 201 -7.34 -10.22 9.27
N ALA A 202 -6.22 -10.95 9.30
CA ALA A 202 -5.96 -12.00 8.32
C ALA A 202 -6.92 -13.18 8.50
N ILE A 203 -7.51 -13.64 7.40
CA ILE A 203 -8.47 -14.77 7.39
C ILE A 203 -7.89 -16.04 6.74
N GLY A 204 -6.67 -15.96 6.22
CA GLY A 204 -6.02 -17.07 5.55
C GLY A 204 -4.59 -16.76 5.11
N THR A 205 -4.01 -17.67 4.37
CA THR A 205 -2.75 -17.47 3.66
C THR A 205 -2.81 -18.26 2.36
N ILE A 206 -2.60 -17.57 1.25
CA ILE A 206 -2.64 -18.14 -0.10
C ILE A 206 -1.21 -18.34 -0.56
N GLN A 207 -0.90 -19.55 -1.03
CA GLN A 207 0.40 -19.87 -1.60
C GLN A 207 0.28 -21.09 -2.53
N ALA A 208 1.04 -21.09 -3.63
CA ALA A 208 1.20 -22.27 -4.48
C ALA A 208 2.67 -22.47 -4.84
N GLY A 209 3.14 -23.72 -4.83
CA GLY A 209 4.50 -24.09 -5.19
C GLY A 209 5.57 -23.26 -4.47
N LYS A 210 6.24 -22.38 -5.22
CA LYS A 210 7.26 -21.45 -4.70
C LYS A 210 6.86 -19.98 -4.79
N SER A 211 5.57 -19.68 -4.95
CA SER A 211 5.08 -18.31 -4.89
C SER A 211 5.35 -17.70 -3.50
N PRO A 212 5.48 -16.38 -3.40
CA PRO A 212 5.32 -15.68 -2.13
C PRO A 212 3.89 -15.89 -1.59
N SER A 213 3.73 -15.72 -0.27
CA SER A 213 2.43 -15.77 0.39
C SER A 213 1.63 -14.48 0.16
N ILE A 214 0.33 -14.62 -0.10
CA ILE A 214 -0.65 -13.53 -0.04
C ILE A 214 -1.49 -13.73 1.23
N PHE A 215 -1.82 -12.66 1.93
CA PHE A 215 -2.66 -12.68 3.12
C PHE A 215 -3.98 -11.97 2.83
N PRO A 216 -5.08 -12.71 2.56
CA PRO A 216 -6.43 -12.17 2.59
C PRO A 216 -6.75 -11.61 3.98
N MET A 217 -7.25 -10.37 4.05
CA MET A 217 -7.60 -9.71 5.31
C MET A 217 -8.94 -9.00 5.19
N VAL A 218 -9.75 -9.07 6.25
CA VAL A 218 -11.03 -8.37 6.37
C VAL A 218 -11.02 -7.40 7.53
N ARG A 219 -11.60 -6.21 7.34
CA ARG A 219 -11.93 -5.26 8.39
C ARG A 219 -13.45 -5.17 8.49
N GLN A 220 -13.99 -5.49 9.65
CA GLN A 220 -15.38 -5.18 9.98
C GLN A 220 -15.55 -3.69 10.33
N PRO A 221 -16.71 -3.06 10.07
CA PRO A 221 -16.96 -1.67 10.42
C PRO A 221 -16.94 -1.47 11.95
N GLN A 222 -16.54 -0.27 12.39
CA GLN A 222 -16.33 0.12 13.79
C GLN A 222 -17.36 1.14 14.29
#